data_AF-A0A7Y2IF73-F1
#
_entry.id   AF-A0A7Y2IF73-F1
#
_cell.length_a   1.000
_cell.length_b   1.000
_cell.length_c   1.000
_cell.angle_alpha   90.00
_cell.angle_beta   90.00
_cell.angle_gamma   90.00
#
_symmetry.space_group_name_H-M   'P 1'
#
loop_
_entity.id
_entity.type
_entity.pdbx_description
1 polymer ?
#
loop_
_entity_poly.entity_id
_entity_poly.type
_entity_poly.pdbx_seq_one_letter_code
_entity_poly.pdbx_strand_id
1 'polypeptide(L)'
;MNNIVGKPQYGSTTLVTDPRASVLAYTVSQMLQRRQTPSATSPMESVAEAWERVLGIHRADFSLVAAPLVPPPGPLPEFDELVEEDLARRGVATGRLRGIKDKDREISETAAAVKLDTLRVDSEYAQLSQQSMLEGVWERLLDNEPDVVAGVLAIAFRDDEMATRALEVAGDCVVLELIAPSLDRAIPKKKPGVNRKGAASIVRASGIDRRDAYRQFVLGAALLAARESVAVAPGIEFVDVSVLTLESKADAVAGGTPKGLARFFITRSAIAHANRSLPADELVLSCAHASRISLGRRGGLRPVTMEYDKTDKQAITALLDPDGNDRSVRERVGQLTTDALSKSGEIGSKQLKRLTENGSAVVDSVRRRVSRTD
;
A
#
# COMPACT_ATOMS: atom_id res chain seq x y z
N MET A 1 -8.22 8.23 -58.31
CA MET A 1 -8.37 6.86 -57.79
C MET A 1 -7.28 6.62 -56.75
N ASN A 2 -7.51 7.03 -55.51
CA ASN A 2 -6.59 6.83 -54.38
C ASN A 2 -7.37 6.13 -53.25
N ASN A 3 -6.98 4.91 -52.91
CA ASN A 3 -7.44 4.20 -51.72
C ASN A 3 -6.34 4.28 -50.66
N ILE A 4 -6.60 5.00 -49.57
CA ILE A 4 -5.78 4.99 -48.36
C ILE A 4 -6.56 4.20 -47.31
N VAL A 5 -5.97 3.09 -46.89
CA VAL A 5 -6.47 2.19 -45.83
C VAL A 5 -6.29 2.88 -44.49
N GLY A 6 -7.41 3.08 -43.78
CA GLY A 6 -7.44 3.64 -42.43
C GLY A 6 -6.90 2.69 -41.38
N LYS A 7 -6.06 3.21 -40.48
CA LYS A 7 -5.72 2.56 -39.20
C LYS A 7 -6.73 2.99 -38.13
N PRO A 8 -7.17 2.10 -37.23
CA PRO A 8 -8.01 2.49 -36.11
C PRO A 8 -7.18 3.27 -35.08
N GLN A 9 -7.68 4.46 -34.72
CA GLN A 9 -7.22 5.25 -33.59
C GLN A 9 -7.73 4.59 -32.30
N TYR A 10 -6.82 4.09 -31.46
CA TYR A 10 -7.14 3.82 -30.06
C TYR A 10 -7.04 5.13 -29.29
N GLY A 11 -8.12 5.47 -28.60
CA GLY A 11 -8.24 6.67 -27.78
C GLY A 11 -7.13 6.72 -26.73
N SER A 12 -6.28 7.72 -26.84
CA SER A 12 -5.41 8.17 -25.76
C SER A 12 -6.31 8.81 -24.71
N THR A 13 -6.62 8.10 -23.63
CA THR A 13 -7.17 8.72 -22.42
C THR A 13 -6.08 9.61 -21.83
N THR A 14 -6.07 10.87 -22.24
CA THR A 14 -5.34 11.93 -21.57
C THR A 14 -5.90 12.06 -20.16
N LEU A 15 -5.23 11.43 -19.19
CA LEU A 15 -5.34 11.81 -17.78
C LEU A 15 -4.96 13.29 -17.71
N VAL A 16 -5.98 14.12 -17.53
CA VAL A 16 -5.81 15.51 -17.12
C VAL A 16 -5.09 15.45 -15.77
N THR A 17 -3.78 15.70 -15.78
CA THR A 17 -2.98 15.84 -14.56
C THR A 17 -3.45 17.09 -13.84
N ASP A 18 -4.37 16.94 -12.91
CA ASP A 18 -4.73 17.97 -11.94
C ASP A 18 -3.46 18.30 -11.13
N PRO A 19 -2.97 19.56 -11.13
CA PRO A 19 -1.83 19.96 -10.32
C PRO A 19 -2.03 19.70 -8.82
N ARG A 20 -3.28 19.59 -8.33
CA ARG A 20 -3.60 19.24 -6.94
C ARG A 20 -3.33 17.76 -6.62
N ALA A 21 -3.58 16.86 -7.58
CA ALA A 21 -3.24 15.45 -7.45
C ALA A 21 -1.71 15.22 -7.42
N SER A 22 -0.94 16.10 -8.07
CA SER A 22 0.53 16.04 -8.09
C SER A 22 1.18 16.42 -6.75
N VAL A 23 0.56 17.29 -5.95
CA VAL A 23 1.09 17.69 -4.64
C VAL A 23 0.82 16.61 -3.59
N LEU A 24 -0.39 16.03 -3.58
CA LEU A 24 -0.70 14.81 -2.82
C LEU A 24 0.26 13.69 -3.14
N ALA A 25 0.52 13.48 -4.43
CA ALA A 25 1.40 12.42 -4.89
C ALA A 25 2.83 12.58 -4.37
N TYR A 26 3.32 13.81 -4.38
CA TYR A 26 4.65 14.13 -3.88
C TYR A 26 4.74 13.98 -2.36
N THR A 27 3.74 14.47 -1.62
CA THR A 27 3.74 14.40 -0.14
C THR A 27 3.54 12.97 0.37
N VAL A 28 2.62 12.20 -0.22
CA VAL A 28 2.42 10.77 0.10
C VAL A 28 3.64 9.97 -0.31
N SER A 29 4.26 10.25 -1.47
CA SER A 29 5.49 9.59 -1.90
C SER A 29 6.68 9.91 -1.00
N GLN A 30 6.78 11.12 -0.42
CA GLN A 30 7.82 11.46 0.57
C GLN A 30 7.57 10.78 1.92
N MET A 31 6.31 10.61 2.35
CA MET A 31 5.97 9.89 3.57
C MET A 31 6.21 8.38 3.47
N LEU A 32 6.11 7.79 2.27
CA LEU A 32 6.30 6.36 2.01
C LEU A 32 7.74 5.95 1.69
N GLN A 33 8.68 6.91 1.56
CA GLN A 33 10.08 6.65 1.24
C GLN A 33 10.90 6.15 2.44
N ARG A 34 10.58 4.95 2.94
CA ARG A 34 11.52 4.13 3.73
C ARG A 34 11.44 2.66 3.32
N ARG A 35 11.97 2.34 2.13
CA ARG A 35 12.39 0.97 1.82
C ARG A 35 13.92 0.97 1.67
N GLN A 36 14.57 0.23 2.56
CA GLN A 36 16.03 0.19 2.69
C GLN A 36 16.68 -0.34 1.40
N THR A 37 17.75 0.32 0.96
CA THR A 37 18.64 -0.19 -0.08
C THR A 37 19.49 -1.33 0.51
N PRO A 38 19.55 -2.52 -0.12
CA PRO A 38 20.40 -3.60 0.38
C PRO A 38 21.89 -3.25 0.19
N SER A 39 22.69 -3.43 1.25
CA SER A 39 24.15 -3.47 1.19
C SER A 39 24.63 -4.79 0.60
N ALA A 40 25.87 -4.84 0.10
CA ALA A 40 26.45 -6.06 -0.47
C ALA A 40 26.60 -7.18 0.58
N THR A 41 25.73 -8.20 0.51
CA THR A 41 25.73 -9.39 1.38
C THR A 41 26.24 -10.63 0.67
N SER A 42 26.72 -11.61 1.45
CA SER A 42 27.18 -12.90 0.92
C SER A 42 26.03 -13.68 0.24
N PRO A 43 26.32 -14.65 -0.65
CA PRO A 43 25.27 -15.43 -1.32
C PRO A 43 24.33 -16.20 -0.38
N MET A 44 24.80 -16.57 0.83
CA MET A 44 23.96 -17.26 1.81
C MET A 44 23.02 -16.29 2.53
N GLU A 45 23.52 -15.12 2.92
CA GLU A 45 22.72 -14.03 3.50
C GLU A 45 21.66 -13.56 2.51
N SER A 46 22.01 -13.36 1.23
CA SER A 46 21.06 -12.99 0.19
C SER A 46 19.90 -13.98 0.03
N VAL A 47 20.16 -15.29 0.12
CA VAL A 47 19.11 -16.32 0.05
C VAL A 47 18.27 -16.34 1.34
N ALA A 48 18.89 -16.16 2.50
CA ALA A 48 18.16 -16.11 3.78
C ALA A 48 17.23 -14.89 3.82
N GLU A 49 17.74 -13.71 3.48
CA GLU A 49 16.98 -12.46 3.37
C GLU A 49 15.82 -12.58 2.39
N ALA A 50 16.01 -13.24 1.24
CA ALA A 50 14.94 -13.45 0.28
C ALA A 50 13.80 -14.31 0.85
N TRP A 51 14.12 -15.35 1.63
CA TRP A 51 13.11 -16.18 2.30
C TRP A 51 12.43 -15.45 3.45
N GLU A 52 13.19 -14.70 4.25
CA GLU A 52 12.64 -13.89 5.33
C GLU A 52 11.71 -12.80 4.80
N ARG A 53 12.10 -12.11 3.71
CA ARG A 53 11.24 -11.14 3.02
C ARG A 53 9.92 -11.78 2.58
N VAL A 54 9.98 -12.96 1.97
CA VAL A 54 8.79 -13.71 1.51
C VAL A 54 7.87 -14.09 2.67
N LEU A 55 8.42 -14.56 3.79
CA LEU A 55 7.65 -15.05 4.94
C LEU A 55 7.21 -13.93 5.90
N GLY A 56 7.90 -12.80 5.86
CA GLY A 56 7.70 -11.66 6.75
C GLY A 56 7.08 -10.45 6.06
N ILE A 57 6.64 -10.55 4.80
CA ILE A 57 6.14 -9.41 4.03
C ILE A 57 5.00 -8.67 4.75
N HIS A 58 4.07 -9.40 5.39
CA HIS A 58 2.94 -8.82 6.14
C HIS A 58 3.35 -8.14 7.44
N ARG A 59 4.62 -8.29 7.86
CA ARG A 59 5.15 -7.69 9.08
C ARG A 59 5.78 -6.33 8.85
N ALA A 60 5.76 -5.77 7.64
CA ALA A 60 6.22 -4.40 7.44
C ALA A 60 5.39 -3.39 8.26
N ASP A 61 6.04 -2.38 8.80
CA ASP A 61 5.39 -1.29 9.54
C ASP A 61 4.91 -0.19 8.59
N PHE A 62 3.82 0.47 8.98
CA PHE A 62 3.31 1.64 8.28
C PHE A 62 3.13 2.78 9.26
N SER A 63 3.54 3.96 8.84
CA SER A 63 3.13 5.19 9.50
C SER A 63 1.72 5.52 9.04
N LEU A 64 0.84 5.83 10.00
CA LEU A 64 -0.45 6.41 9.65
C LEU A 64 -0.22 7.74 8.94
N VAL A 65 -0.97 7.98 7.87
CA VAL A 65 -0.93 9.26 7.18
C VAL A 65 -1.39 10.36 8.14
N ALA A 66 -0.66 11.46 8.18
CA ALA A 66 -1.00 12.63 8.96
C ALA A 66 -1.45 13.76 8.02
N ALA A 67 -2.21 14.70 8.56
CA ALA A 67 -2.60 15.89 7.83
C ALA A 67 -1.34 16.59 7.29
N PRO A 68 -1.27 16.90 5.99
CA PRO A 68 -0.11 17.54 5.40
C PRO A 68 0.05 18.98 5.92
N LEU A 69 1.29 19.37 6.21
CA LEU A 69 1.66 20.71 6.65
C LEU A 69 2.63 21.34 5.65
N VAL A 70 2.33 22.55 5.19
CA VAL A 70 3.26 23.33 4.36
C VAL A 70 4.43 23.78 5.24
N PRO A 71 5.68 23.50 4.84
CA PRO A 71 6.84 23.98 5.58
C PRO A 71 6.81 25.51 5.71
N PRO A 72 7.40 26.08 6.77
CA PRO A 72 7.52 27.54 6.88
C PRO A 72 8.25 28.10 5.64
N PRO A 73 7.94 29.34 5.23
CA PRO A 73 8.63 29.97 4.13
C PRO A 73 10.14 29.94 4.36
N GLY A 74 10.89 29.76 3.27
CA GLY A 74 12.35 29.80 3.32
C GLY A 74 12.87 31.15 3.81
N PRO A 75 14.16 31.25 4.17
CA PRO A 75 14.74 32.51 4.60
C PRO A 75 14.58 33.57 3.49
N LEU A 76 14.13 34.76 3.88
CA LEU A 76 14.06 35.92 3.00
C LEU A 76 15.47 36.42 2.67
N PRO A 77 15.67 37.12 1.54
CA PRO A 77 16.92 37.80 1.24
C PRO A 77 17.33 38.75 2.36
N GLU A 78 18.64 38.93 2.56
CA GLU A 78 19.12 39.87 3.57
C GLU A 78 18.83 41.31 3.13
N PHE A 79 18.60 42.21 4.10
CA PHE A 79 18.26 43.60 3.82
C PHE A 79 19.34 44.30 2.97
N ASP A 80 20.62 44.08 3.29
CA ASP A 80 21.74 44.66 2.55
C ASP A 80 21.80 44.15 1.10
N GLU A 81 21.43 42.90 0.83
CA GLU A 81 21.34 42.38 -0.53
C GLU A 81 20.28 43.13 -1.35
N LEU A 82 19.14 43.45 -0.74
CA LEU A 82 18.07 44.21 -1.38
C LEU A 82 18.47 45.68 -1.64
N VAL A 83 19.22 46.29 -0.72
CA VAL A 83 19.78 47.64 -0.89
C VAL A 83 20.76 47.68 -2.06
N GLU A 84 21.69 46.74 -2.11
CA GLU A 84 22.69 46.66 -3.18
C GLU A 84 22.03 46.32 -4.54
N GLU A 85 21.00 45.48 -4.56
CA GLU A 85 20.21 45.18 -5.76
C GLU A 85 19.54 46.45 -6.32
N ASP A 86 18.93 47.29 -5.47
CA ASP A 86 18.28 48.52 -5.91
C ASP A 86 19.29 49.58 -6.38
N LEU A 87 20.39 49.76 -5.65
CA LEU A 87 21.49 50.65 -6.05
C LEU A 87 22.07 50.25 -7.41
N ALA A 88 22.30 48.95 -7.62
CA ALA A 88 22.76 48.42 -8.89
C ALA A 88 21.74 48.68 -10.01
N ARG A 89 20.45 48.46 -9.75
CA ARG A 89 19.37 48.71 -10.71
C ARG A 89 19.26 50.18 -11.12
N ARG A 90 19.51 51.11 -10.19
CA ARG A 90 19.51 52.57 -10.43
C ARG A 90 20.80 53.08 -11.07
N GLY A 91 21.78 52.20 -11.33
CA GLY A 91 23.05 52.56 -11.96
C GLY A 91 23.99 53.38 -11.06
N VAL A 92 23.81 53.30 -9.74
CA VAL A 92 24.66 53.99 -8.76
C VAL A 92 25.97 53.21 -8.63
N ALA A 93 26.94 53.52 -9.49
CA ALA A 93 28.26 52.88 -9.45
C ALA A 93 28.97 53.18 -8.12
N THR A 94 29.64 52.17 -7.56
CA THR A 94 30.41 52.22 -6.29
C THR A 94 31.52 53.29 -6.24
N GLY A 95 31.77 54.04 -7.32
CA GLY A 95 32.88 54.99 -7.48
C GLY A 95 32.58 56.49 -7.50
N ARG A 96 31.34 57.01 -7.30
CA ARG A 96 31.08 58.48 -7.32
C ARG A 96 30.73 59.10 -5.96
N LEU A 97 31.31 60.28 -5.70
CA LEU A 97 31.01 61.35 -4.71
C LEU A 97 30.24 60.94 -3.42
N ARG A 98 30.93 60.98 -2.27
CA ARG A 98 30.41 60.60 -0.93
C ARG A 98 29.03 61.18 -0.58
N GLY A 99 28.72 62.43 -0.92
CA GLY A 99 27.45 63.06 -0.53
C GLY A 99 26.22 62.72 -1.40
N ILE A 100 26.40 62.16 -2.60
CA ILE A 100 25.29 61.64 -3.43
C ILE A 100 24.94 60.22 -2.97
N LYS A 101 25.93 59.47 -2.47
CA LYS A 101 25.74 58.11 -1.94
C LYS A 101 24.78 58.06 -0.76
N ASP A 102 24.83 59.02 0.16
CA ASP A 102 24.01 58.95 1.38
C ASP A 102 22.52 59.07 1.07
N LYS A 103 22.13 59.99 0.17
CA LYS A 103 20.73 60.15 -0.26
C LYS A 103 20.23 58.99 -1.10
N ASP A 104 21.03 58.51 -2.04
CA ASP A 104 20.64 57.37 -2.87
C ASP A 104 20.56 56.08 -2.05
N ARG A 105 21.43 55.93 -1.04
CA ARG A 105 21.37 54.84 -0.07
C ARG A 105 20.12 54.93 0.79
N GLU A 106 19.78 56.09 1.36
CA GLU A 106 18.55 56.26 2.15
C GLU A 106 17.28 55.91 1.35
N ILE A 107 17.20 56.33 0.09
CA ILE A 107 16.09 55.95 -0.81
C ILE A 107 16.08 54.43 -1.04
N SER A 108 17.25 53.82 -1.25
CA SER A 108 17.38 52.37 -1.50
C SER A 108 17.09 51.54 -0.25
N GLU A 109 17.45 52.03 0.94
CA GLU A 109 17.09 51.43 2.24
C GLU A 109 15.58 51.48 2.46
N THR A 110 14.94 52.59 2.10
CA THR A 110 13.47 52.69 2.15
C THR A 110 12.82 51.72 1.16
N ALA A 111 13.34 51.63 -0.06
CA ALA A 111 12.85 50.69 -1.07
C ALA A 111 13.07 49.22 -0.65
N ALA A 112 14.22 48.90 -0.06
CA ALA A 112 14.55 47.59 0.46
C ALA A 112 13.64 47.20 1.64
N ALA A 113 13.33 48.14 2.54
CA ALA A 113 12.39 47.90 3.64
C ALA A 113 11.00 47.55 3.12
N VAL A 114 10.48 48.33 2.15
CA VAL A 114 9.18 48.05 1.52
C VAL A 114 9.21 46.71 0.78
N LYS A 115 10.29 46.42 0.05
CA LYS A 115 10.44 45.15 -0.69
C LYS A 115 10.50 43.95 0.26
N LEU A 116 11.23 44.05 1.36
CA LEU A 116 11.34 42.99 2.36
C LEU A 116 9.99 42.71 3.02
N ASP A 117 9.25 43.77 3.39
CA ASP A 117 7.90 43.64 3.95
C ASP A 117 6.93 43.00 2.95
N THR A 118 6.99 43.41 1.69
CA THR A 118 6.19 42.82 0.60
C THR A 118 6.51 41.34 0.42
N LEU A 119 7.81 40.97 0.34
CA LEU A 119 8.23 39.58 0.21
C LEU A 119 7.78 38.72 1.39
N ARG A 120 7.82 39.29 2.60
CA ARG A 120 7.34 38.61 3.81
C ARG A 120 5.85 38.32 3.71
N VAL A 121 5.03 39.33 3.46
CA VAL A 121 3.57 39.19 3.32
C VAL A 121 3.21 38.22 2.19
N ASP A 122 3.88 38.32 1.04
CA ASP A 122 3.65 37.44 -0.11
C ASP A 122 4.01 35.98 0.23
N SER A 123 5.12 35.76 0.95
CA SER A 123 5.54 34.42 1.37
C SER A 123 4.58 33.78 2.39
N GLU A 124 4.08 34.58 3.33
CA GLU A 124 3.08 34.16 4.32
C GLU A 124 1.74 33.84 3.64
N TYR A 125 1.30 34.70 2.71
CA TYR A 125 0.09 34.47 1.92
C TYR A 125 0.19 33.22 1.03
N ALA A 126 1.34 33.01 0.36
CA ALA A 126 1.58 31.83 -0.44
C ALA A 126 1.55 30.55 0.41
N GLN A 127 2.17 30.56 1.59
CA GLN A 127 2.13 29.44 2.53
C GLN A 127 0.71 29.11 2.97
N LEU A 128 -0.07 30.13 3.40
CA LEU A 128 -1.46 29.96 3.84
C LEU A 128 -2.36 29.45 2.70
N SER A 129 -2.18 29.96 1.49
CA SER A 129 -2.94 29.50 0.32
C SER A 129 -2.63 28.04 -0.01
N GLN A 130 -1.36 27.64 0.04
CA GLN A 130 -0.96 26.24 -0.13
C GLN A 130 -1.52 25.34 0.97
N GLN A 131 -1.48 25.81 2.23
CA GLN A 131 -1.99 25.07 3.37
C GLN A 131 -3.50 24.83 3.24
N SER A 132 -4.27 25.85 2.88
CA SER A 132 -5.71 25.72 2.64
C SER A 132 -6.05 24.73 1.51
N MET A 133 -5.25 24.69 0.43
CA MET A 133 -5.43 23.69 -0.62
C MET A 133 -5.17 22.26 -0.12
N LEU A 134 -4.16 22.07 0.72
CA LEU A 134 -3.83 20.78 1.31
C LEU A 134 -4.88 20.32 2.33
N GLU A 135 -5.44 21.25 3.10
CA GLU A 135 -6.54 20.99 4.04
C GLU A 135 -7.80 20.54 3.30
N GLY A 136 -8.21 21.23 2.24
CA GLY A 136 -9.40 20.81 1.47
C GLY A 136 -9.21 19.43 0.81
N VAL A 137 -7.99 19.08 0.44
CA VAL A 137 -7.67 17.73 -0.01
C VAL A 137 -7.74 16.71 1.13
N TRP A 138 -7.21 17.05 2.29
CA TRP A 138 -7.21 16.20 3.46
C TRP A 138 -8.64 15.88 3.91
N GLU A 139 -9.52 16.88 3.94
CA GLU A 139 -10.95 16.70 4.22
C GLU A 139 -11.59 15.70 3.24
N ARG A 140 -11.37 15.86 1.93
CA ARG A 140 -11.89 14.92 0.91
C ARG A 140 -11.37 13.49 1.10
N LEU A 141 -10.14 13.33 1.60
CA LEU A 141 -9.57 12.03 1.94
C LEU A 141 -10.23 11.44 3.20
N LEU A 142 -10.53 12.26 4.22
CA LEU A 142 -11.28 11.84 5.41
C LEU A 142 -12.71 11.42 5.06
N ASP A 143 -13.34 12.12 4.12
CA ASP A 143 -14.69 11.85 3.62
C ASP A 143 -14.74 10.68 2.62
N ASN A 144 -13.62 9.99 2.40
CA ASN A 144 -13.46 8.87 1.48
C ASN A 144 -13.90 9.18 0.04
N GLU A 145 -13.64 10.40 -0.46
CA GLU A 145 -14.00 10.74 -1.82
C GLU A 145 -13.32 9.79 -2.81
N PRO A 146 -14.07 9.07 -3.68
CA PRO A 146 -13.53 7.92 -4.42
C PRO A 146 -12.29 8.23 -5.25
N ASP A 147 -12.28 9.35 -5.98
CA ASP A 147 -11.16 9.74 -6.83
C ASP A 147 -9.91 10.11 -6.02
N VAL A 148 -10.10 10.72 -4.84
CA VAL A 148 -9.00 11.11 -3.95
C VAL A 148 -8.39 9.87 -3.30
N VAL A 149 -9.21 8.98 -2.74
CA VAL A 149 -8.77 7.72 -2.14
C VAL A 149 -8.08 6.84 -3.17
N ALA A 150 -8.68 6.64 -4.35
CA ALA A 150 -8.08 5.84 -5.42
C ALA A 150 -6.73 6.41 -5.88
N GLY A 151 -6.62 7.75 -5.98
CA GLY A 151 -5.38 8.44 -6.32
C GLY A 151 -4.27 8.21 -5.27
N VAL A 152 -4.59 8.32 -3.99
CA VAL A 152 -3.64 8.08 -2.89
C VAL A 152 -3.20 6.61 -2.86
N LEU A 153 -4.14 5.67 -2.99
CA LEU A 153 -3.85 4.23 -3.01
C LEU A 153 -2.99 3.83 -4.21
N ALA A 154 -3.23 4.39 -5.40
CA ALA A 154 -2.42 4.12 -6.58
C ALA A 154 -0.95 4.53 -6.40
N ILE A 155 -0.70 5.52 -5.54
CA ILE A 155 0.65 5.99 -5.22
C ILE A 155 1.28 5.12 -4.15
N ALA A 156 0.50 4.74 -3.14
CA ALA A 156 0.92 3.81 -2.11
C ALA A 156 1.38 2.47 -2.69
N PHE A 157 0.59 1.91 -3.59
CA PHE A 157 0.84 0.61 -4.21
C PHE A 157 1.90 0.61 -5.33
N ARG A 158 2.51 1.76 -5.65
CA ARG A 158 3.44 1.87 -6.78
C ARG A 158 4.62 0.91 -6.68
N ASP A 159 5.11 0.69 -5.45
CA ASP A 159 6.29 -0.11 -5.16
C ASP A 159 5.93 -1.49 -4.58
N ASP A 160 4.70 -1.96 -4.74
CA ASP A 160 4.28 -3.25 -4.20
C ASP A 160 4.90 -4.46 -4.91
N GLU A 161 5.10 -5.52 -4.14
CA GLU A 161 5.59 -6.82 -4.61
C GLU A 161 4.56 -7.53 -5.52
N MET A 162 3.31 -7.07 -5.49
CA MET A 162 2.22 -7.47 -6.38
C MET A 162 1.65 -6.25 -7.09
N ALA A 163 1.13 -6.45 -8.30
CA ALA A 163 0.38 -5.39 -8.95
C ALA A 163 -0.97 -5.24 -8.21
N THR A 164 -1.07 -4.23 -7.38
CA THR A 164 -2.26 -3.90 -6.56
C THR A 164 -2.98 -2.70 -7.18
N ARG A 165 -4.31 -2.74 -7.21
CA ARG A 165 -5.15 -1.59 -7.57
C ARG A 165 -6.41 -1.53 -6.72
N ALA A 166 -6.86 -0.31 -6.43
CA ALA A 166 -8.23 -0.08 -5.98
C ALA A 166 -9.17 -0.14 -7.18
N LEU A 167 -10.17 -1.02 -7.12
CA LEU A 167 -11.21 -1.14 -8.14
C LEU A 167 -12.38 -0.19 -7.87
N GLU A 168 -12.75 -0.06 -6.61
CA GLU A 168 -13.93 0.68 -6.17
C GLU A 168 -13.68 1.23 -4.75
N VAL A 169 -14.19 2.44 -4.52
CA VAL A 169 -14.28 3.06 -3.20
C VAL A 169 -15.75 3.44 -3.02
N ALA A 170 -16.39 2.88 -2.00
CA ALA A 170 -17.80 3.10 -1.71
C ALA A 170 -17.96 3.32 -0.20
N GLY A 171 -18.30 4.55 0.19
CA GLY A 171 -18.33 4.94 1.60
C GLY A 171 -16.98 4.71 2.27
N ASP A 172 -16.98 3.97 3.36
CA ASP A 172 -15.78 3.58 4.12
C ASP A 172 -15.19 2.23 3.68
N CYS A 173 -15.61 1.70 2.52
CA CYS A 173 -15.12 0.44 1.98
C CYS A 173 -14.29 0.66 0.71
N VAL A 174 -13.14 -0.01 0.63
CA VAL A 174 -12.34 -0.12 -0.59
C VAL A 174 -12.26 -1.57 -1.07
N VAL A 175 -12.44 -1.77 -2.38
CA VAL A 175 -12.25 -3.05 -3.05
C VAL A 175 -10.89 -3.05 -3.73
N LEU A 176 -10.00 -3.95 -3.29
CA LEU A 176 -8.67 -4.13 -3.84
C LEU A 176 -8.60 -5.37 -4.73
N GLU A 177 -7.84 -5.25 -5.81
CA GLU A 177 -7.44 -6.37 -6.65
C GLU A 177 -5.92 -6.45 -6.73
N LEU A 178 -5.39 -7.64 -6.44
CA LEU A 178 -3.97 -7.94 -6.53
C LEU A 178 -3.73 -9.01 -7.58
N ILE A 179 -2.70 -8.82 -8.41
CA ILE A 179 -2.25 -9.84 -9.35
C ILE A 179 -0.98 -10.49 -8.81
N ALA A 180 -1.14 -11.71 -8.30
CA ALA A 180 -0.05 -12.51 -7.79
C ALA A 180 0.87 -12.99 -8.94
N PRO A 181 2.18 -12.77 -8.85
CA PRO A 181 3.13 -13.35 -9.78
C PRO A 181 3.13 -14.88 -9.68
N SER A 182 3.57 -15.55 -10.74
CA SER A 182 3.73 -17.02 -10.72
C SER A 182 4.67 -17.48 -9.58
N LEU A 183 4.45 -18.69 -9.08
CA LEU A 183 5.28 -19.31 -8.02
C LEU A 183 6.78 -19.29 -8.34
N ASP A 184 7.16 -19.48 -9.61
CA ASP A 184 8.56 -19.50 -10.03
C ASP A 184 9.24 -18.14 -10.02
N ARG A 185 8.46 -17.07 -10.18
CA ARG A 185 8.95 -15.68 -10.07
C ARG A 185 8.99 -15.24 -8.60
N ALA A 186 7.98 -15.60 -7.82
CA ALA A 186 7.83 -15.14 -6.44
C ALA A 186 8.79 -15.83 -5.45
N ILE A 187 9.03 -17.14 -5.62
CA ILE A 187 9.67 -17.96 -4.58
C ILE A 187 11.03 -18.51 -5.03
N PRO A 188 12.12 -18.20 -4.28
CA PRO A 188 13.44 -18.74 -4.57
C PRO A 188 13.46 -20.27 -4.66
N LYS A 189 14.24 -20.81 -5.60
CA LYS A 189 14.41 -22.26 -5.79
C LYS A 189 15.36 -22.89 -4.76
N LYS A 190 16.17 -22.06 -4.11
CA LYS A 190 17.15 -22.43 -3.08
C LYS A 190 16.72 -21.82 -1.76
N LYS A 191 17.03 -22.46 -0.64
CA LYS A 191 16.74 -21.98 0.72
C LYS A 191 17.94 -22.21 1.64
N PRO A 192 18.02 -21.48 2.77
CA PRO A 192 18.96 -21.82 3.82
C PRO A 192 18.69 -23.22 4.38
N GLY A 193 19.75 -23.94 4.72
CA GLY A 193 19.69 -25.26 5.31
C GLY A 193 21.00 -25.65 5.96
N VAL A 194 21.10 -26.90 6.40
CA VAL A 194 22.31 -27.47 6.99
C VAL A 194 22.76 -28.68 6.19
N ASN A 195 24.07 -28.81 6.00
CA ASN A 195 24.63 -29.98 5.34
C ASN A 195 24.69 -31.17 6.32
N ARG A 196 25.12 -32.35 5.84
CA ARG A 196 25.23 -33.57 6.68
C ARG A 196 26.19 -33.42 7.87
N LYS A 197 27.09 -32.43 7.84
CA LYS A 197 28.04 -32.12 8.92
C LYS A 197 27.52 -31.03 9.87
N GLY A 198 26.28 -30.58 9.72
CA GLY A 198 25.65 -29.54 10.54
C GLY A 198 26.05 -28.10 10.17
N ALA A 199 26.89 -27.89 9.15
CA ALA A 199 27.29 -26.54 8.74
C ALA A 199 26.21 -25.88 7.87
N ALA A 200 26.04 -24.56 8.03
CA ALA A 200 25.13 -23.76 7.23
C ALA A 200 25.44 -23.92 5.73
N SER A 201 24.39 -24.10 4.93
CA SER A 201 24.51 -24.38 3.50
C SER A 201 23.27 -23.92 2.76
N ILE A 202 23.39 -23.80 1.43
CA ILE A 202 22.27 -23.49 0.56
C ILE A 202 21.77 -24.81 -0.05
N VAL A 203 20.52 -25.16 0.20
CA VAL A 203 19.89 -26.39 -0.31
C VAL A 203 18.76 -26.06 -1.28
N ARG A 204 18.37 -27.03 -2.13
CA ARG A 204 17.20 -26.88 -2.99
C ARG A 204 15.93 -26.87 -2.13
N ALA A 205 15.07 -25.88 -2.33
CA ALA A 205 13.77 -25.83 -1.67
C ALA A 205 12.87 -26.94 -2.21
N SER A 206 12.20 -27.66 -1.29
CA SER A 206 11.28 -28.73 -1.69
C SER A 206 10.05 -28.13 -2.40
N GLY A 207 9.34 -28.95 -3.18
CA GLY A 207 8.08 -28.48 -3.79
C GLY A 207 7.00 -28.14 -2.78
N ILE A 208 7.05 -28.71 -1.56
CA ILE A 208 6.14 -28.36 -0.46
C ILE A 208 6.55 -27.00 0.10
N ASP A 209 7.82 -26.83 0.46
CA ASP A 209 8.37 -25.58 1.00
C ASP A 209 8.01 -24.38 0.10
N ARG A 210 8.17 -24.54 -1.22
CA ARG A 210 7.87 -23.46 -2.17
C ARG A 210 6.38 -23.13 -2.25
N ARG A 211 5.49 -24.12 -2.11
CA ARG A 211 4.03 -23.87 -2.11
C ARG A 211 3.58 -23.21 -0.83
N ASP A 212 4.13 -23.61 0.31
CA ASP A 212 3.84 -22.98 1.59
C ASP A 212 4.36 -21.54 1.61
N ALA A 213 5.60 -21.31 1.18
CA ALA A 213 6.15 -19.96 1.04
C ALA A 213 5.35 -19.10 0.05
N TYR A 214 4.87 -19.68 -1.06
CA TYR A 214 3.98 -18.97 -1.99
C TYR A 214 2.65 -18.58 -1.35
N ARG A 215 2.04 -19.47 -0.55
CA ARG A 215 0.82 -19.15 0.22
C ARG A 215 1.07 -17.98 1.18
N GLN A 216 2.16 -18.02 1.93
CA GLN A 216 2.55 -16.95 2.86
C GLN A 216 2.79 -15.63 2.13
N PHE A 217 3.52 -15.66 1.01
CA PHE A 217 3.76 -14.48 0.19
C PHE A 217 2.46 -13.86 -0.33
N VAL A 218 1.58 -14.69 -0.89
CA VAL A 218 0.32 -14.22 -1.49
C VAL A 218 -0.60 -13.59 -0.47
N LEU A 219 -0.88 -14.31 0.62
CA LEU A 219 -1.77 -13.80 1.67
C LEU A 219 -1.10 -12.67 2.45
N GLY A 220 0.22 -12.71 2.59
CA GLY A 220 0.97 -11.67 3.28
C GLY A 220 1.01 -10.36 2.51
N ALA A 221 1.23 -10.40 1.19
CA ALA A 221 1.16 -9.21 0.33
C ALA A 221 -0.26 -8.63 0.28
N ALA A 222 -1.28 -9.49 0.20
CA ALA A 222 -2.67 -9.07 0.23
C ALA A 222 -3.06 -8.40 1.55
N LEU A 223 -2.61 -8.96 2.68
CA LEU A 223 -2.80 -8.35 3.98
C LEU A 223 -2.00 -7.05 4.12
N LEU A 224 -0.78 -7.01 3.57
CA LEU A 224 0.05 -5.81 3.55
C LEU A 224 -0.68 -4.66 2.83
N ALA A 225 -1.23 -4.91 1.64
CA ALA A 225 -2.00 -3.93 0.88
C ALA A 225 -3.24 -3.44 1.63
N ALA A 226 -3.95 -4.34 2.33
CA ALA A 226 -5.09 -3.95 3.17
C ALA A 226 -4.67 -3.03 4.33
N ARG A 227 -3.54 -3.35 4.98
CA ARG A 227 -2.96 -2.53 6.05
C ARG A 227 -2.51 -1.16 5.55
N GLU A 228 -1.88 -1.12 4.39
CA GLU A 228 -1.46 0.11 3.75
C GLU A 228 -2.67 0.97 3.40
N SER A 229 -3.74 0.37 2.88
CA SER A 229 -4.97 1.07 2.52
C SER A 229 -5.56 1.85 3.69
N VAL A 230 -5.74 1.18 4.83
CA VAL A 230 -6.27 1.84 6.03
C VAL A 230 -5.28 2.84 6.63
N ALA A 231 -3.97 2.67 6.39
CA ALA A 231 -2.96 3.61 6.86
C ALA A 231 -2.92 4.91 6.04
N VAL A 232 -3.11 4.83 4.71
CA VAL A 232 -3.05 5.99 3.81
C VAL A 232 -4.41 6.65 3.55
N ALA A 233 -5.52 5.92 3.79
CA ALA A 233 -6.88 6.44 3.73
C ALA A 233 -7.54 6.25 5.10
N PRO A 234 -7.42 7.22 6.02
CA PRO A 234 -7.84 7.08 7.42
C PRO A 234 -9.36 6.96 7.60
N GLY A 235 -10.17 7.40 6.63
CA GLY A 235 -11.63 7.22 6.65
C GLY A 235 -12.10 5.83 6.26
N ILE A 236 -11.24 4.97 5.68
CA ILE A 236 -11.62 3.63 5.22
C ILE A 236 -11.66 2.67 6.41
N GLU A 237 -12.80 2.07 6.68
CA GLU A 237 -12.98 1.08 7.75
C GLU A 237 -12.91 -0.37 7.23
N PHE A 238 -13.22 -0.57 5.95
CA PHE A 238 -13.37 -1.91 5.37
C PHE A 238 -12.52 -2.08 4.11
N VAL A 239 -11.90 -3.26 4.00
CA VAL A 239 -11.12 -3.63 2.81
C VAL A 239 -11.59 -5.00 2.31
N ASP A 240 -12.13 -5.05 1.09
CA ASP A 240 -12.39 -6.30 0.36
C ASP A 240 -11.22 -6.57 -0.57
N VAL A 241 -10.50 -7.65 -0.32
CA VAL A 241 -9.28 -7.99 -1.07
C VAL A 241 -9.54 -9.19 -1.95
N SER A 242 -9.33 -9.04 -3.25
CA SER A 242 -9.33 -10.12 -4.23
C SER A 242 -7.94 -10.33 -4.80
N VAL A 243 -7.43 -11.57 -4.72
CA VAL A 243 -6.13 -11.93 -5.29
C VAL A 243 -6.34 -12.83 -6.49
N LEU A 244 -5.76 -12.45 -7.62
CA LEU A 244 -5.83 -13.14 -8.90
C LEU A 244 -4.45 -13.66 -9.30
N THR A 245 -4.42 -14.65 -10.18
CA THR A 245 -3.18 -15.09 -10.83
C THR A 245 -3.39 -15.33 -12.32
N LEU A 246 -2.31 -15.12 -13.08
CA LEU A 246 -2.18 -15.49 -14.47
C LEU A 246 -1.26 -16.72 -14.51
N GLU A 247 -1.85 -17.91 -14.63
CA GLU A 247 -1.13 -19.18 -14.44
C GLU A 247 -0.02 -19.43 -15.48
N SER A 248 -0.02 -18.75 -16.62
CA SER A 248 1.08 -18.86 -17.58
C SER A 248 1.48 -17.55 -18.26
N LYS A 249 2.74 -17.52 -18.73
CA LYS A 249 3.28 -16.44 -19.57
C LYS A 249 2.53 -16.32 -20.90
N ALA A 250 1.94 -17.42 -21.38
CA ALA A 250 1.09 -17.43 -22.57
C ALA A 250 -0.27 -16.78 -22.30
N ASP A 251 -0.86 -17.03 -21.13
CA ASP A 251 -2.12 -16.41 -20.69
C ASP A 251 -1.95 -14.90 -20.50
N ALA A 252 -0.81 -14.45 -19.99
CA ALA A 252 -0.53 -13.01 -19.86
C ALA A 252 -0.40 -12.30 -21.22
N VAL A 253 0.03 -12.98 -22.28
CA VAL A 253 0.15 -12.41 -23.64
C VAL A 253 -1.13 -12.56 -24.46
N ALA A 254 -1.92 -13.61 -24.21
CA ALA A 254 -3.13 -13.95 -24.99
C ALA A 254 -4.44 -13.43 -24.37
N GLY A 255 -4.39 -12.67 -23.27
CA GLY A 255 -5.61 -12.23 -22.56
C GLY A 255 -6.32 -13.36 -21.83
N GLY A 256 -5.56 -14.32 -21.29
CA GLY A 256 -6.09 -15.46 -20.55
C GLY A 256 -6.90 -15.03 -19.33
N THR A 257 -7.90 -15.85 -18.99
CA THR A 257 -8.83 -15.56 -17.90
C THR A 257 -8.10 -15.62 -16.55
N PRO A 258 -8.05 -14.52 -15.78
CA PRO A 258 -7.44 -14.54 -14.45
C PRO A 258 -8.21 -15.50 -13.53
N LYS A 259 -7.47 -16.21 -12.67
CA LYS A 259 -8.04 -17.14 -11.68
C LYS A 259 -7.92 -16.54 -10.30
N GLY A 260 -8.99 -16.55 -9.52
CA GLY A 260 -8.94 -16.13 -8.11
C GLY A 260 -8.15 -17.11 -7.26
N LEU A 261 -7.23 -16.63 -6.43
CA LEU A 261 -6.50 -17.43 -5.46
C LEU A 261 -7.05 -17.28 -4.04
N ALA A 262 -7.48 -16.07 -3.70
CA ALA A 262 -8.04 -15.74 -2.40
C ALA A 262 -8.98 -14.55 -2.54
N ARG A 263 -10.02 -14.53 -1.70
CA ARG A 263 -10.78 -13.33 -1.40
C ARG A 263 -10.99 -13.23 0.09
N PHE A 264 -10.86 -12.05 0.67
CA PHE A 264 -11.20 -11.85 2.07
C PHE A 264 -11.59 -10.41 2.36
N PHE A 265 -12.44 -10.25 3.36
CA PHE A 265 -12.92 -8.97 3.85
C PHE A 265 -12.39 -8.74 5.26
N ILE A 266 -11.77 -7.59 5.49
CA ILE A 266 -11.13 -7.25 6.76
C ILE A 266 -11.44 -5.81 7.18
N THR A 267 -11.54 -5.58 8.49
CA THR A 267 -11.77 -4.26 9.06
C THR A 267 -10.47 -3.62 9.53
N ARG A 268 -10.46 -2.28 9.60
CA ARG A 268 -9.39 -1.49 10.24
C ARG A 268 -9.10 -1.98 11.66
N SER A 269 -10.15 -2.22 12.46
CA SER A 269 -10.00 -2.70 13.84
C SER A 269 -9.36 -4.08 13.92
N ALA A 270 -9.76 -5.02 13.05
CA ALA A 270 -9.17 -6.35 13.01
C ALA A 270 -7.69 -6.30 12.59
N ILE A 271 -7.34 -5.42 11.64
CA ILE A 271 -5.96 -5.12 11.25
C ILE A 271 -5.16 -4.57 12.44
N ALA A 272 -5.70 -3.58 13.16
CA ALA A 272 -5.01 -2.90 14.24
C ALA A 272 -4.68 -3.83 15.42
N HIS A 273 -5.56 -4.81 15.68
CA HIS A 273 -5.41 -5.76 16.79
C HIS A 273 -4.81 -7.11 16.36
N ALA A 274 -4.41 -7.25 15.09
CA ALA A 274 -3.87 -8.48 14.55
C ALA A 274 -2.55 -8.88 15.24
N ASN A 275 -2.41 -10.15 15.64
CA ASN A 275 -1.13 -10.67 16.14
C ASN A 275 -0.15 -10.90 14.98
N ARG A 276 0.68 -9.89 14.69
CA ARG A 276 1.63 -9.87 13.58
C ARG A 276 2.77 -10.91 13.67
N SER A 277 2.91 -11.60 14.80
CA SER A 277 3.86 -12.71 14.93
C SER A 277 3.40 -13.95 14.16
N LEU A 278 2.08 -14.11 13.95
CA LEU A 278 1.50 -15.25 13.26
C LEU A 278 1.90 -15.30 11.76
N PRO A 279 1.89 -16.50 11.16
CA PRO A 279 1.92 -16.66 9.71
C PRO A 279 0.77 -15.91 9.02
N ALA A 280 0.98 -15.47 7.78
CA ALA A 280 0.01 -14.65 7.05
C ALA A 280 -1.31 -15.38 6.79
N ASP A 281 -1.29 -16.69 6.53
CA ASP A 281 -2.51 -17.48 6.35
C ASP A 281 -3.35 -17.57 7.63
N GLU A 282 -2.71 -17.82 8.77
CA GLU A 282 -3.38 -17.82 10.08
C GLU A 282 -3.90 -16.42 10.46
N LEU A 283 -3.16 -15.37 10.10
CA LEU A 283 -3.56 -13.99 10.36
C LEU A 283 -4.78 -13.60 9.52
N VAL A 284 -4.80 -13.95 8.23
CA VAL A 284 -5.97 -13.72 7.39
C VAL A 284 -7.17 -14.50 7.92
N LEU A 285 -7.00 -15.76 8.31
CA LEU A 285 -8.10 -16.57 8.85
C LEU A 285 -8.62 -16.08 10.20
N SER A 286 -7.79 -15.43 11.03
CA SER A 286 -8.20 -14.91 12.34
C SER A 286 -8.76 -13.49 12.28
N CYS A 287 -8.34 -12.67 11.32
CA CYS A 287 -8.77 -11.27 11.20
C CYS A 287 -9.87 -11.03 10.16
N ALA A 288 -10.00 -11.88 9.14
CA ALA A 288 -11.01 -11.69 8.10
C ALA A 288 -12.41 -12.06 8.61
N HIS A 289 -13.38 -11.18 8.37
CA HIS A 289 -14.79 -11.44 8.69
C HIS A 289 -15.39 -12.47 7.73
N ALA A 290 -14.93 -12.45 6.48
CA ALA A 290 -15.24 -13.45 5.47
C ALA A 290 -13.98 -13.76 4.68
N SER A 291 -13.73 -15.04 4.41
CA SER A 291 -12.63 -15.45 3.53
C SER A 291 -13.03 -16.63 2.65
N ARG A 292 -12.55 -16.60 1.41
CA ARG A 292 -12.59 -17.71 0.46
C ARG A 292 -11.16 -18.01 0.05
N ILE A 293 -10.56 -19.00 0.70
CA ILE A 293 -9.22 -19.51 0.40
C ILE A 293 -9.35 -21.01 0.15
N SER A 294 -8.93 -21.48 -1.02
CA SER A 294 -8.92 -22.91 -1.33
C SER A 294 -7.50 -23.45 -1.25
N LEU A 295 -7.32 -24.48 -0.42
CA LEU A 295 -6.05 -25.19 -0.28
C LEU A 295 -6.14 -26.57 -0.91
N GLY A 296 -5.12 -26.95 -1.68
CA GLY A 296 -4.98 -28.31 -2.17
C GLY A 296 -4.54 -29.30 -1.09
N ARG A 297 -4.54 -30.60 -1.42
CA ARG A 297 -4.09 -31.70 -0.53
C ARG A 297 -2.70 -31.53 0.11
N ARG A 298 -1.86 -30.64 -0.45
CA ARG A 298 -0.50 -30.36 0.03
C ARG A 298 -0.33 -28.89 0.44
N GLY A 299 -1.40 -28.23 0.90
CA GLY A 299 -1.38 -26.87 1.44
C GLY A 299 -1.21 -25.74 0.42
N GLY A 300 -0.92 -26.02 -0.85
CA GLY A 300 -0.80 -24.98 -1.87
C GLY A 300 -2.15 -24.31 -2.19
N LEU A 301 -2.12 -23.01 -2.50
CA LEU A 301 -3.28 -22.28 -3.00
C LEU A 301 -3.84 -22.94 -4.27
N ARG A 302 -5.16 -22.94 -4.38
CA ARG A 302 -5.90 -23.41 -5.54
C ARG A 302 -6.83 -22.31 -6.04
N PRO A 303 -7.14 -22.30 -7.35
CA PRO A 303 -8.17 -21.44 -7.88
C PRO A 303 -9.48 -21.55 -7.09
N VAL A 304 -10.04 -20.41 -6.75
CA VAL A 304 -11.35 -20.21 -6.15
C VAL A 304 -12.24 -19.57 -7.21
N THR A 305 -13.49 -20.03 -7.29
CA THR A 305 -14.48 -19.36 -8.13
C THR A 305 -14.77 -17.98 -7.53
N MET A 306 -14.41 -16.93 -8.27
CA MET A 306 -14.73 -15.55 -7.94
C MET A 306 -16.10 -15.24 -8.54
N GLU A 307 -17.16 -15.80 -7.96
CA GLU A 307 -18.48 -15.24 -8.22
C GLU A 307 -18.50 -13.88 -7.53
N TYR A 308 -18.46 -12.80 -8.33
CA TYR A 308 -18.96 -11.50 -7.91
C TYR A 308 -20.49 -11.62 -7.80
N ASP A 309 -20.94 -12.40 -6.82
CA ASP A 309 -22.36 -12.68 -6.67
C ASP A 309 -23.08 -11.41 -6.22
N LYS A 310 -24.34 -11.23 -6.66
CA LYS A 310 -25.21 -10.14 -6.22
C LYS A 310 -25.37 -10.12 -4.70
N THR A 311 -25.17 -11.26 -4.06
CA THR A 311 -25.22 -11.47 -2.60
C THR A 311 -24.04 -10.82 -1.86
N ASP A 312 -22.85 -10.80 -2.45
CA ASP A 312 -21.69 -10.09 -1.87
C ASP A 312 -21.90 -8.56 -1.97
N LYS A 313 -22.51 -8.09 -3.07
CA LYS A 313 -22.99 -6.70 -3.17
C LYS A 313 -24.04 -6.39 -2.11
N GLN A 314 -24.97 -7.29 -1.81
CA GLN A 314 -25.98 -7.07 -0.76
C GLN A 314 -25.38 -7.07 0.66
N ALA A 315 -24.36 -7.89 0.94
CA ALA A 315 -23.65 -7.85 2.22
C ALA A 315 -22.88 -6.53 2.40
N ILE A 316 -22.24 -6.06 1.32
CA ILE A 316 -21.57 -4.76 1.27
C ILE A 316 -22.60 -3.61 1.33
N THR A 317 -23.70 -3.65 0.59
CA THR A 317 -24.80 -2.67 0.65
C THR A 317 -25.48 -2.64 2.02
N ALA A 318 -25.61 -3.77 2.72
CA ALA A 318 -26.14 -3.82 4.09
C ALA A 318 -25.16 -3.26 5.14
N LEU A 319 -23.86 -3.20 4.82
CA LEU A 319 -22.83 -2.51 5.60
C LEU A 319 -22.77 -1.00 5.28
N LEU A 320 -23.22 -0.59 4.09
CA LEU A 320 -23.10 0.77 3.53
C LEU A 320 -24.35 1.67 3.69
N ASP A 321 -25.41 1.24 4.40
CA ASP A 321 -26.59 2.08 4.69
C ASP A 321 -26.67 2.42 6.19
N PRO A 322 -25.92 3.43 6.68
CA PRO A 322 -25.93 3.84 8.09
C PRO A 322 -27.17 4.66 8.49
N ASP A 323 -27.97 5.15 7.53
CA ASP A 323 -29.15 5.98 7.76
C ASP A 323 -30.46 5.18 7.85
N GLY A 324 -30.42 3.89 7.52
CA GLY A 324 -31.48 2.95 7.83
C GLY A 324 -31.65 2.77 9.34
N ASN A 325 -32.53 3.56 9.95
CA ASN A 325 -32.91 3.57 11.38
C ASN A 325 -33.61 2.29 11.87
N ASP A 326 -33.17 1.12 11.43
CA ASP A 326 -33.79 -0.15 11.75
C ASP A 326 -32.94 -0.88 12.80
N ARG A 327 -33.36 -0.74 14.07
CA ARG A 327 -32.83 -1.49 15.23
C ARG A 327 -32.78 -3.00 14.96
N SER A 328 -33.62 -3.50 14.06
CA SER A 328 -33.64 -4.89 13.59
C SER A 328 -32.43 -5.28 12.74
N VAL A 329 -31.74 -4.33 12.09
CA VAL A 329 -30.52 -4.61 11.29
C VAL A 329 -29.31 -4.76 12.21
N ARG A 330 -29.19 -4.00 13.31
CA ARG A 330 -28.15 -4.28 14.33
C ARG A 330 -28.37 -5.62 15.04
N GLU A 331 -29.62 -6.01 15.30
CA GLU A 331 -29.94 -7.33 15.82
C GLU A 331 -29.70 -8.45 14.78
N ARG A 332 -29.99 -8.21 13.49
CA ARG A 332 -29.72 -9.17 12.42
C ARG A 332 -28.26 -9.26 12.02
N VAL A 333 -27.49 -8.18 12.09
CA VAL A 333 -26.02 -8.18 11.97
C VAL A 333 -25.42 -8.85 13.19
N GLY A 334 -25.95 -8.61 14.39
CA GLY A 334 -25.64 -9.35 15.60
C GLY A 334 -25.92 -10.85 15.45
N GLN A 335 -27.06 -11.24 14.88
CA GLN A 335 -27.42 -12.65 14.64
C GLN A 335 -26.65 -13.27 13.48
N LEU A 336 -26.36 -12.53 12.41
CA LEU A 336 -25.53 -12.99 11.29
C LEU A 336 -24.06 -13.07 11.67
N THR A 337 -23.55 -12.16 12.51
CA THR A 337 -22.22 -12.32 13.14
C THR A 337 -22.25 -13.48 14.11
N THR A 338 -23.31 -13.71 14.90
CA THR A 338 -23.39 -14.88 15.79
C THR A 338 -23.46 -16.20 15.00
N ASP A 339 -24.23 -16.25 13.90
CA ASP A 339 -24.36 -17.41 13.02
C ASP A 339 -23.12 -17.63 12.14
N ALA A 340 -22.47 -16.55 11.68
CA ALA A 340 -21.21 -16.60 10.96
C ALA A 340 -20.04 -16.91 11.91
N LEU A 341 -20.04 -16.46 13.16
CA LEU A 341 -19.07 -16.84 14.19
C LEU A 341 -19.29 -18.30 14.62
N SER A 342 -20.54 -18.78 14.65
CA SER A 342 -20.85 -20.19 14.90
C SER A 342 -20.39 -21.08 13.73
N LYS A 343 -20.69 -20.70 12.48
CA LYS A 343 -20.29 -21.45 11.27
C LYS A 343 -18.80 -21.31 10.91
N SER A 344 -18.22 -20.14 11.04
CA SER A 344 -16.78 -19.87 10.85
C SER A 344 -15.96 -20.42 12.01
N GLY A 345 -16.48 -20.41 13.24
CA GLY A 345 -15.91 -21.14 14.37
C GLY A 345 -15.92 -22.65 14.13
N GLU A 346 -16.97 -23.21 13.52
CA GLU A 346 -17.00 -24.62 13.13
C GLU A 346 -16.07 -24.94 11.94
N ILE A 347 -16.05 -24.14 10.89
CA ILE A 347 -15.22 -24.38 9.69
C ILE A 347 -13.75 -24.11 10.02
N GLY A 348 -13.48 -23.00 10.70
CA GLY A 348 -12.20 -22.60 11.23
C GLY A 348 -11.66 -23.61 12.23
N SER A 349 -12.45 -24.06 13.23
CA SER A 349 -12.00 -25.12 14.14
C SER A 349 -11.78 -26.47 13.45
N LYS A 350 -12.62 -26.85 12.47
CA LYS A 350 -12.40 -28.07 11.66
C LYS A 350 -11.13 -27.96 10.80
N GLN A 351 -10.82 -26.78 10.26
CA GLN A 351 -9.60 -26.55 9.49
C GLN A 351 -8.35 -26.41 10.37
N LEU A 352 -8.43 -25.69 11.50
CA LEU A 352 -7.37 -25.58 12.50
C LEU A 352 -7.05 -26.94 13.10
N LYS A 353 -8.07 -27.75 13.42
CA LYS A 353 -7.93 -29.12 13.90
C LYS A 353 -7.26 -30.01 12.86
N ARG A 354 -7.64 -29.89 11.58
CA ARG A 354 -6.93 -30.59 10.48
C ARG A 354 -5.49 -30.10 10.30
N LEU A 355 -5.21 -28.81 10.50
CA LEU A 355 -3.86 -28.26 10.41
C LEU A 355 -2.99 -28.69 11.60
N THR A 356 -3.53 -28.75 12.81
CA THR A 356 -2.84 -29.23 14.01
C THR A 356 -2.67 -30.76 14.00
N GLU A 357 -3.66 -31.52 13.55
CA GLU A 357 -3.54 -32.99 13.41
C GLU A 357 -2.49 -33.36 12.33
N ASN A 358 -2.49 -32.65 11.20
CA ASN A 358 -1.46 -32.86 10.17
C ASN A 358 -0.08 -32.34 10.63
N GLY A 359 -0.03 -31.21 11.34
CA GLY A 359 1.20 -30.67 11.92
C GLY A 359 1.82 -31.59 12.97
N SER A 360 1.00 -32.12 13.89
CA SER A 360 1.41 -33.09 14.92
C SER A 360 1.87 -34.39 14.29
N ALA A 361 1.16 -34.90 13.28
CA ALA A 361 1.57 -36.11 12.56
C ALA A 361 2.92 -35.94 11.83
N VAL A 362 3.20 -34.75 11.30
CA VAL A 362 4.49 -34.42 10.66
C VAL A 362 5.60 -34.32 11.71
N VAL A 363 5.36 -33.66 12.84
CA VAL A 363 6.32 -33.53 13.95
C VAL A 363 6.63 -34.91 14.57
N ASP A 364 5.65 -35.78 14.78
CA ASP A 364 5.85 -37.14 15.29
C ASP A 364 6.54 -38.07 14.29
N SER A 365 6.32 -37.85 12.99
CA SER A 365 7.04 -38.51 11.90
C SER A 365 8.53 -38.14 11.92
N VAL A 366 8.83 -36.86 12.13
CA VAL A 366 10.20 -36.34 12.24
C VAL A 366 10.86 -36.87 13.52
N ARG A 367 10.17 -36.85 14.66
CA ARG A 367 10.68 -37.36 15.94
C ARG A 367 11.00 -38.86 15.88
N ARG A 368 10.12 -39.67 15.26
CA ARG A 368 10.37 -41.11 15.03
C ARG A 368 11.50 -41.42 14.06
N ARG A 369 11.83 -40.52 13.13
CA ARG A 369 13.02 -40.66 12.28
C ARG A 369 14.29 -40.30 13.03
N VAL A 370 14.25 -39.30 13.91
CA VAL A 370 15.40 -38.91 14.73
C VAL A 370 15.77 -40.04 15.71
N SER A 371 14.79 -40.65 16.38
CA SER A 371 15.01 -41.74 17.35
C SER A 371 15.41 -43.11 16.77
N ARG A 372 15.56 -43.24 15.44
CA ARG A 372 16.03 -44.48 14.77
C ARG A 372 17.46 -44.35 14.24
N THR A 373 18.11 -43.23 14.50
CA THR A 373 19.47 -42.92 14.03
C THR A 373 20.50 -42.95 15.15
N ASP A 374 20.06 -43.25 16.37
CA ASP A 374 20.87 -43.72 17.50
C ASP A 374 20.61 -45.23 17.65
#